data_AF-A0A1C5FE76-F1
#
_entry.id   AF-A0A1C5FE76-F1
#
_cell.length_a   1.000
_cell.length_b   1.000
_cell.length_c   1.000
_cell.angle_alpha   90.00
_cell.angle_beta   90.00
_cell.angle_gamma   90.00
#
_symmetry.space_group_name_H-M   'P 1'
#
loop_
_entity.id
_entity.type
_entity.pdbx_description
1 polymer ?
#
loop_
_entity_poly.entity_id
_entity_poly.type
_entity_poly.pdbx_seq_one_letter_code
_entity_poly.pdbx_strand_id
1 'polypeptide(L)'
;MSTTTGATGATTSAAVPRPYESYVYAYPHKTAYRRLPDRPSLRELWAGERKDALSLYLHIPFCEVRCGFCNLFTRIGAPDELTTRYLDALDRQATAVREALSGPGQEGTDAIRFAAAAFGGGTPTFLDAAELERLCDIAEKRMGADLRAVPLSVETSPATATADRLG
;
A
#
# COMPACT_ATOMS: atom_id res chain seq x y z
N MET A 1 26.62 67.55 31.81
CA MET A 1 26.67 66.70 30.60
C MET A 1 26.83 65.25 31.06
N SER A 2 25.72 64.52 31.18
CA SER A 2 25.73 63.08 31.46
C SER A 2 25.19 62.37 30.21
N THR A 3 26.04 61.55 29.61
CA THR A 3 25.74 60.75 28.43
C THR A 3 24.91 59.53 28.83
N THR A 4 23.70 59.41 28.27
CA THR A 4 22.89 58.18 28.37
C THR A 4 23.16 57.30 27.15
N THR A 5 23.89 56.21 27.36
CA THR A 5 24.08 55.13 26.37
C THR A 5 22.81 54.29 26.32
N GLY A 6 22.10 54.32 25.18
CA GLY A 6 20.97 53.43 24.92
C GLY A 6 21.47 52.03 24.55
N ALA A 7 21.12 51.03 25.35
CA ALA A 7 21.28 49.63 24.98
C ALA A 7 20.05 49.15 24.23
N THR A 8 20.16 48.96 22.91
CA THR A 8 19.19 48.22 22.11
C THR A 8 19.27 46.74 22.45
N GLY A 9 18.35 46.25 23.27
CA GLY A 9 18.13 44.82 23.47
C GLY A 9 17.46 44.23 22.23
N ALA A 10 18.21 43.47 21.44
CA ALA A 10 17.63 42.60 20.42
C ALA A 10 17.00 41.39 21.11
N THR A 11 15.67 41.31 21.09
CA THR A 11 14.93 40.14 21.56
C THR A 11 15.12 39.01 20.55
N THR A 12 16.06 38.10 20.81
CA THR A 12 16.15 36.83 20.06
C THR A 12 14.90 36.01 20.38
N SER A 13 13.96 35.97 19.44
CA SER A 13 12.84 35.03 19.49
C SER A 13 13.40 33.61 19.46
N ALA A 14 13.31 32.90 20.59
CA ALA A 14 13.66 31.49 20.64
C ALA A 14 12.70 30.71 19.74
N ALA A 15 13.24 30.12 18.67
CA ALA A 15 12.47 29.30 17.76
C ALA A 15 11.85 28.13 18.51
N VAL A 16 10.52 27.99 18.42
CA VAL A 16 9.80 26.84 18.98
C VAL A 16 10.35 25.58 18.31
N PRO A 17 10.88 24.59 19.06
CA PRO A 17 11.43 23.37 18.46
C PRO A 17 10.30 22.67 17.71
N ARG A 18 10.50 22.46 16.40
CA ARG A 18 9.52 21.74 15.59
C ARG A 18 9.64 20.26 15.95
N PRO A 19 8.57 19.60 16.40
CA PRO A 19 8.65 18.19 16.81
C PRO A 19 8.90 17.22 15.65
N TYR A 20 8.91 17.72 14.41
CA TYR A 20 9.11 16.95 13.19
C TYR A 20 10.37 17.43 12.46
N GLU A 21 11.51 16.86 12.85
CA GLU A 21 12.81 17.07 12.18
C GLU A 21 13.06 16.07 11.04
N SER A 22 12.15 15.11 10.83
CA SER A 22 12.27 14.02 9.84
C SER A 22 11.13 14.01 8.82
N TYR A 23 11.40 13.43 7.64
CA TYR A 23 10.42 13.25 6.58
C TYR A 23 9.26 12.37 7.07
N VAL A 24 8.06 12.94 7.13
CA VAL A 24 6.83 12.23 7.49
C VAL A 24 6.18 11.71 6.21
N TYR A 25 6.38 10.43 5.93
CA TYR A 25 5.78 9.80 4.74
C TYR A 25 4.27 9.49 4.90
N ALA A 26 3.75 9.51 6.14
CA ALA A 26 2.33 9.30 6.44
C ALA A 26 1.94 10.03 7.73
N TYR A 27 0.78 10.68 7.72
CA TYR A 27 0.19 11.33 8.90
C TYR A 27 -1.23 10.83 9.16
N PRO A 28 -1.55 10.36 10.37
CA PRO A 28 -0.64 10.17 11.50
C PRO A 28 0.37 9.03 11.24
N HIS A 29 1.56 9.12 11.82
CA HIS A 29 2.60 8.11 11.64
C HIS A 29 2.16 6.74 12.17
N LYS A 30 2.67 5.63 11.61
CA LYS A 30 2.29 4.26 12.01
C LYS A 30 2.45 3.96 13.51
N THR A 31 3.35 4.66 14.22
CA THR A 31 3.51 4.52 15.68
C THR A 31 2.34 5.11 16.47
N ALA A 32 1.48 5.92 15.83
CA ALA A 32 0.23 6.39 16.39
C ALA A 32 -0.90 5.37 16.25
N TYR A 33 -0.72 4.28 15.48
CA TYR A 33 -1.77 3.27 15.32
C TYR A 33 -2.09 2.63 16.68
N ARG A 34 -3.38 2.50 16.97
CA ARG A 34 -3.92 1.87 18.18
C ARG A 34 -4.93 0.82 17.77
N ARG A 35 -5.19 -0.13 18.67
CA ARG A 35 -6.32 -1.04 18.50
C ARG A 35 -7.60 -0.20 18.48
N LEU A 36 -8.39 -0.34 17.43
CA LEU A 36 -9.72 0.27 17.36
C LEU A 36 -10.62 -0.40 18.40
N PRO A 37 -11.24 0.34 19.35
CA PRO A 37 -12.08 -0.25 20.39
C PRO A 37 -13.28 -1.03 19.82
N ASP A 38 -14.00 -0.41 18.89
CA ASP A 38 -15.25 -0.97 18.35
C ASP A 38 -15.04 -1.91 17.16
N ARG A 39 -13.83 -1.92 16.57
CA ARG A 39 -13.43 -2.73 15.41
C ARG A 39 -14.53 -2.80 14.34
N PRO A 40 -14.96 -1.65 13.77
CA PRO A 40 -16.01 -1.64 12.76
C PRO A 40 -15.67 -2.57 11.60
N SER A 41 -16.70 -3.18 11.02
CA SER A 41 -16.55 -4.01 9.83
C SER A 41 -16.06 -3.16 8.66
N LEU A 42 -15.37 -3.79 7.70
CA LEU A 42 -14.97 -3.12 6.46
C LEU A 42 -16.18 -2.52 5.73
N ARG A 43 -17.32 -3.21 5.75
CA ARG A 43 -18.56 -2.72 5.13
C ARG A 43 -19.02 -1.40 5.74
N GLU A 44 -19.02 -1.28 7.06
CA GLU A 44 -19.41 -0.04 7.75
C GLU A 44 -18.44 1.10 7.43
N LEU A 45 -17.13 0.83 7.42
CA LEU A 45 -16.11 1.81 7.05
C LEU A 45 -16.29 2.35 5.63
N TRP A 46 -16.72 1.49 4.70
CA TRP A 46 -16.90 1.84 3.29
C TRP A 46 -18.33 2.30 2.95
N ALA A 47 -19.28 2.35 3.89
CA ALA A 47 -20.69 2.61 3.58
C ALA A 47 -20.95 4.03 3.03
N GLY A 48 -20.23 5.03 3.53
CA GLY A 48 -20.35 6.43 3.11
C GLY A 48 -19.27 6.92 2.14
N GLU A 49 -18.32 6.07 1.78
CA GLU A 49 -17.16 6.44 0.97
C GLU A 49 -17.44 6.33 -0.52
N ARG A 50 -16.77 7.19 -1.30
CA ARG A 50 -16.79 7.12 -2.76
C ARG A 50 -15.98 5.92 -3.25
N LYS A 51 -16.53 5.19 -4.23
CA LYS A 51 -15.95 3.96 -4.78
C LYS A 51 -15.75 4.02 -6.30
N ASP A 52 -15.92 5.19 -6.89
CA ASP A 52 -15.86 5.43 -8.33
C ASP A 52 -14.44 5.72 -8.86
N ALA A 53 -13.43 5.76 -7.98
CA ALA A 53 -12.03 5.95 -8.34
C ALA A 53 -11.06 5.39 -7.27
N LEU A 54 -11.09 4.08 -7.04
CA LEU A 54 -10.24 3.39 -6.06
C LEU A 54 -8.81 3.14 -6.60
N SER A 55 -7.84 3.02 -5.71
CA SER A 55 -6.49 2.53 -6.03
C SER A 55 -6.32 1.11 -5.48
N LEU A 56 -6.00 0.15 -6.35
CA LEU A 56 -5.71 -1.23 -5.94
C LEU A 56 -4.22 -1.38 -5.67
N TYR A 57 -3.86 -1.90 -4.50
CA TYR A 57 -2.49 -2.33 -4.20
C TYR A 57 -2.48 -3.77 -3.72
N LEU A 58 -1.75 -4.64 -4.41
CA LEU A 58 -1.49 -6.01 -3.96
C LEU A 58 -0.03 -6.12 -3.50
N HIS A 59 0.13 -6.55 -2.26
CA HIS A 59 1.45 -6.68 -1.64
C HIS A 59 1.99 -8.09 -1.87
N ILE A 60 3.21 -8.23 -2.39
CA ILE A 60 3.94 -9.50 -2.50
C ILE A 60 5.16 -9.41 -1.60
N PRO A 61 5.21 -10.10 -0.46
CA PRO A 61 6.24 -9.87 0.55
C PRO A 61 7.53 -10.65 0.26
N PHE A 62 7.73 -11.27 -0.90
CA PHE A 62 8.86 -12.19 -1.12
C PHE A 62 10.05 -11.50 -1.79
N CYS A 63 11.25 -11.82 -1.33
CA CYS A 63 12.51 -11.40 -1.95
C CYS A 63 13.47 -12.59 -2.02
N GLU A 64 14.30 -12.61 -3.07
CA GLU A 64 15.41 -13.55 -3.16
C GLU A 64 16.49 -13.26 -2.11
N VAL A 65 16.76 -11.98 -1.84
CA VAL A 65 17.84 -11.53 -0.94
C VAL A 65 17.40 -10.40 -0.01
N ARG A 66 18.10 -10.25 1.13
CA ARG A 66 17.94 -9.07 2.01
C ARG A 66 18.94 -8.00 1.61
N CYS A 67 18.49 -6.96 0.92
CA CYS A 67 19.32 -5.79 0.72
C CYS A 67 19.55 -5.09 2.07
N GLY A 68 20.81 -4.74 2.39
CA GLY A 68 21.17 -4.10 3.66
C GLY A 68 20.53 -2.72 3.88
N PHE A 69 20.09 -2.08 2.79
CA PHE A 69 19.37 -0.80 2.79
C PHE A 69 17.84 -0.95 2.80
N CYS A 70 17.29 -2.16 2.66
CA CYS A 70 15.85 -2.35 2.53
C CYS A 70 15.14 -2.20 3.88
N ASN A 71 14.16 -1.30 3.92
CA ASN A 71 13.27 -1.06 5.07
C ASN A 71 11.84 -1.57 4.83
N LEU A 72 11.59 -2.30 3.74
CA LEU A 72 10.29 -2.90 3.43
C LEU A 72 10.09 -4.20 4.22
N PHE A 73 8.83 -4.55 4.47
CA PHE A 73 8.47 -5.81 5.11
C PHE A 73 8.57 -6.93 4.07
N THR A 74 9.68 -7.67 4.12
CA THR A 74 9.98 -8.73 3.14
C THR A 74 10.34 -10.05 3.84
N ARG A 75 10.05 -11.16 3.15
CA ARG A 75 10.33 -12.53 3.53
C ARG A 75 11.29 -13.13 2.51
N ILE A 76 12.42 -13.64 3.01
CA ILE A 76 13.45 -14.30 2.22
C ILE A 76 13.50 -15.78 2.63
N GLY A 77 13.97 -16.63 1.71
CA GLY A 77 13.99 -18.07 1.92
C GLY A 77 12.57 -18.59 2.11
N ALA A 78 11.62 -18.10 1.30
CA ALA A 78 10.29 -18.66 1.23
C ALA A 78 10.40 -20.10 0.70
N PRO A 79 9.89 -21.11 1.43
CA PRO A 79 9.73 -22.45 0.88
C PRO A 79 8.85 -22.41 -0.36
N ASP A 80 9.06 -23.31 -1.31
CA ASP A 80 8.40 -23.32 -2.63
C ASP A 80 6.87 -23.20 -2.54
N GLU A 81 6.22 -23.84 -1.55
CA GLU A 81 4.76 -23.79 -1.40
C GLU A 81 4.23 -22.51 -0.75
N LEU A 82 5.11 -21.67 -0.18
CA LEU A 82 4.69 -20.51 0.59
C LEU A 82 4.08 -19.42 -0.30
N THR A 83 4.58 -19.24 -1.52
CA THR A 83 4.03 -18.30 -2.51
C THR A 83 2.61 -18.70 -2.90
N THR A 84 2.39 -19.98 -3.21
CA THR A 84 1.07 -20.53 -3.52
C THR A 84 0.09 -20.33 -2.37
N ARG A 85 0.48 -20.70 -1.13
CA ARG A 85 -0.36 -20.53 0.05
C ARG A 85 -0.65 -19.06 0.36
N TYR A 86 0.28 -18.17 0.04
CA TYR A 86 0.09 -16.73 0.16
C TYR A 86 -0.94 -16.23 -0.85
N LEU A 87 -0.86 -16.67 -2.10
CA LEU A 87 -1.86 -16.34 -3.13
C LEU A 87 -3.24 -16.91 -2.80
N ASP A 88 -3.34 -18.09 -2.17
CA ASP A 88 -4.61 -18.63 -1.64
C ASP A 88 -5.20 -17.73 -0.54
N ALA A 89 -4.35 -17.20 0.34
CA ALA A 89 -4.78 -16.26 1.37
C ALA A 89 -5.20 -14.91 0.76
N LEU A 90 -4.45 -14.43 -0.24
CA LEU A 90 -4.72 -13.19 -0.94
C LEU A 90 -6.03 -13.24 -1.73
N ASP A 91 -6.34 -14.35 -2.40
CA ASP A 91 -7.61 -14.56 -3.12
C ASP A 91 -8.82 -14.52 -2.16
N ARG A 92 -8.71 -15.20 -1.02
CA ARG A 92 -9.73 -15.15 0.04
C ARG A 92 -9.90 -13.74 0.61
N GLN A 93 -8.80 -13.02 0.82
CA GLN A 93 -8.84 -11.64 1.29
C GLN A 93 -9.49 -10.73 0.24
N ALA A 94 -9.12 -10.84 -1.03
CA ALA A 94 -9.69 -10.05 -2.13
C ALA A 94 -11.21 -10.28 -2.24
N THR A 95 -11.65 -11.53 -2.10
CA THR A 95 -13.08 -11.89 -2.06
C THR A 95 -13.80 -11.17 -0.92
N ALA A 96 -13.29 -11.29 0.31
CA ALA A 96 -13.90 -10.64 1.48
C ALA A 96 -13.91 -9.11 1.39
N VAL A 97 -12.84 -8.50 0.84
CA VAL A 97 -12.76 -7.06 0.62
C VAL A 97 -13.77 -6.63 -0.44
N ARG A 98 -13.87 -7.35 -1.56
CA ARG A 98 -14.85 -7.04 -2.61
C ARG A 98 -16.28 -7.09 -2.08
N GLU A 99 -16.62 -8.11 -1.30
CA GLU A 99 -17.92 -8.25 -0.64
C GLU A 99 -18.23 -7.12 0.36
N ALA A 100 -17.20 -6.57 1.00
CA ALA A 100 -17.35 -5.42 1.89
C ALA A 100 -17.56 -4.11 1.12
N LEU A 101 -16.91 -3.96 -0.05
CA LEU A 101 -17.09 -2.81 -0.94
C LEU A 101 -18.48 -2.81 -1.58
N SER A 102 -19.00 -3.97 -1.97
CA SER A 102 -20.36 -4.16 -2.47
C SER A 102 -21.37 -4.03 -1.32
N GLY A 103 -22.01 -2.87 -1.20
CA GLY A 103 -22.99 -2.61 -0.15
C GLY A 103 -24.30 -3.41 -0.34
N PRO A 104 -25.15 -3.50 0.70
CA PRO A 104 -26.48 -4.12 0.58
C PRO A 104 -27.30 -3.40 -0.50
N GLY A 105 -27.87 -4.15 -1.46
CA GLY A 105 -28.71 -3.59 -2.53
C GLY A 105 -27.95 -2.87 -3.65
N GLN A 106 -26.62 -2.90 -3.66
CA GLN A 106 -25.78 -2.45 -4.78
C GLN A 106 -25.46 -3.67 -5.67
N GLU A 107 -26.51 -4.23 -6.27
CA GLU A 107 -26.38 -5.30 -7.27
C GLU A 107 -26.01 -4.66 -8.60
N GLY A 108 -24.70 -4.46 -8.82
CA GLY A 108 -24.17 -3.90 -10.06
C GLY A 108 -22.69 -3.54 -9.93
N THR A 109 -21.91 -3.86 -10.96
CA THR A 109 -20.47 -3.55 -11.04
C THR A 109 -20.17 -2.06 -11.23
N ASP A 110 -21.17 -1.25 -11.60
CA ASP A 110 -20.98 0.16 -11.95
C ASP A 110 -20.56 1.07 -10.80
N ALA A 111 -20.77 0.66 -9.55
CA ALA A 111 -20.47 1.47 -8.37
C ALA A 111 -19.00 1.40 -7.92
N ILE A 112 -18.27 0.34 -8.27
CA ILE A 112 -16.88 0.13 -7.84
C ILE A 112 -15.98 0.20 -9.07
N ARG A 113 -15.17 1.26 -9.14
CA ARG A 113 -14.23 1.49 -10.24
C ARG A 113 -12.84 1.76 -9.68
N PHE A 114 -11.85 1.14 -10.31
CA PHE A 114 -10.45 1.42 -10.02
C PHE A 114 -9.92 2.45 -11.01
N ALA A 115 -9.12 3.38 -10.52
CA ALA A 115 -8.42 4.37 -11.32
C ALA A 115 -6.93 4.02 -11.54
N ALA A 116 -6.38 3.15 -10.70
CA ALA A 116 -5.00 2.67 -10.80
C ALA A 116 -4.82 1.33 -10.06
N ALA A 117 -3.81 0.58 -10.46
CA ALA A 117 -3.37 -0.63 -9.79
C ALA A 117 -1.85 -0.64 -9.60
N ALA A 118 -1.37 -1.21 -8.50
CA ALA A 118 0.05 -1.41 -8.26
C ALA A 118 0.32 -2.73 -7.55
N PHE A 119 1.34 -3.46 -8.01
CA PHE A 119 1.89 -4.63 -7.32
C PHE A 119 3.27 -4.28 -6.79
N GLY A 120 3.49 -4.49 -5.50
CA GLY A 120 4.77 -4.15 -4.86
C GLY A 120 5.02 -4.87 -3.55
N GLY A 121 6.08 -4.49 -2.85
CA GLY A 121 6.37 -5.00 -1.51
C GLY A 121 7.80 -5.50 -1.36
N GLY A 122 8.01 -6.80 -1.49
CA GLY A 122 9.32 -7.36 -1.71
C GLY A 122 9.70 -7.22 -3.16
N THR A 123 9.42 -8.26 -3.94
CA THR A 123 9.62 -8.26 -5.38
C THR A 123 8.48 -9.09 -5.99
N PRO A 124 7.44 -8.46 -6.56
CA PRO A 124 6.36 -9.19 -7.26
C PRO A 124 6.88 -10.22 -8.25
N THR A 125 7.91 -9.89 -9.05
CA THR A 125 8.53 -10.81 -10.01
C THR A 125 9.36 -11.93 -9.36
N PHE A 126 9.38 -12.05 -8.03
CA PHE A 126 9.82 -13.28 -7.35
C PHE A 126 8.91 -14.47 -7.70
N LEU A 127 7.61 -14.19 -7.84
CA LEU A 127 6.63 -15.17 -8.31
C LEU A 127 7.04 -15.70 -9.70
N ASP A 128 6.73 -16.97 -9.96
CA ASP A 128 6.85 -17.49 -11.32
C ASP A 128 5.75 -16.89 -12.24
N ALA A 129 5.84 -17.16 -13.54
CA ALA A 129 4.90 -16.62 -14.52
C ALA A 129 3.45 -17.04 -14.25
N ALA A 130 3.21 -18.28 -13.81
CA ALA A 130 1.87 -18.78 -13.51
C ALA A 130 1.29 -18.13 -12.23
N GLU A 131 2.14 -17.91 -11.24
CA GLU A 131 1.79 -17.20 -10.02
C GLU A 131 1.53 -15.70 -10.25
N LEU A 132 2.26 -15.07 -11.18
CA LEU A 132 1.99 -13.69 -11.63
C LEU A 132 0.66 -13.60 -12.38
N GLU A 133 0.37 -14.53 -13.28
CA GLU A 133 -0.94 -14.61 -13.94
C GLU A 133 -2.05 -14.78 -12.90
N ARG A 134 -1.83 -15.63 -11.90
CA ARG A 134 -2.75 -15.79 -10.77
C ARG A 134 -2.94 -14.51 -9.96
N LEU A 135 -1.89 -13.71 -9.77
CA LEU A 135 -1.98 -12.41 -9.09
C LEU A 135 -2.83 -11.42 -9.89
N CYS A 136 -2.63 -11.36 -11.22
CA CYS A 136 -3.47 -10.58 -12.14
C CYS A 136 -4.93 -11.05 -12.07
N ASP A 137 -5.17 -12.35 -12.08
CA ASP A 137 -6.50 -12.95 -11.94
C ASP A 137 -7.20 -12.55 -10.64
N ILE A 138 -6.47 -12.46 -9.52
CA ILE A 138 -7.04 -11.96 -8.25
C ILE A 138 -7.48 -10.50 -8.41
N ALA A 139 -6.66 -9.64 -9.03
CA ALA A 139 -7.00 -8.25 -9.29
C ALA A 139 -8.20 -8.10 -10.24
N GLU A 140 -8.21 -8.83 -11.35
CA GLU A 140 -9.26 -8.72 -12.38
C GLU A 140 -10.54 -9.44 -11.96
N LYS A 141 -10.45 -10.72 -11.60
CA LYS A 141 -11.62 -11.60 -11.39
C LYS A 141 -12.22 -11.48 -9.99
N ARG A 142 -11.45 -11.13 -8.96
CA ARG A 142 -11.98 -10.91 -7.60
C ARG A 142 -12.23 -9.43 -7.34
N MET A 143 -11.21 -8.59 -7.53
CA MET A 143 -11.36 -7.16 -7.24
C MET A 143 -12.12 -6.40 -8.33
N GLY A 144 -12.14 -6.89 -9.58
CA GLY A 144 -12.83 -6.22 -10.68
C GLY A 144 -12.06 -5.05 -11.27
N ALA A 145 -10.76 -4.98 -11.06
CA ALA A 145 -9.92 -3.97 -11.69
C ALA A 145 -9.65 -4.38 -13.15
N ASP A 146 -9.96 -3.51 -14.11
CA ASP A 146 -9.56 -3.71 -15.51
C ASP A 146 -8.11 -3.25 -15.67
N LEU A 147 -7.16 -4.18 -15.53
CA LEU A 147 -5.73 -3.88 -15.56
C LEU A 147 -5.23 -3.40 -16.94
N ARG A 148 -6.04 -3.56 -17.99
CA ARG A 148 -5.74 -3.06 -19.34
C ARG A 148 -6.24 -1.63 -19.55
N ALA A 149 -7.30 -1.24 -18.83
CA ALA A 149 -7.87 0.10 -18.91
C ALA A 149 -7.28 1.11 -17.93
N VAL A 150 -6.66 0.65 -16.83
CA VAL A 150 -6.06 1.53 -15.81
C VAL A 150 -4.54 1.47 -15.81
N PRO A 151 -3.84 2.52 -15.38
CA PRO A 151 -2.40 2.44 -15.14
C PRO A 151 -2.07 1.34 -14.12
N LEU A 152 -1.24 0.39 -14.55
CA LEU A 152 -0.67 -0.67 -13.72
C LEU A 152 0.82 -0.42 -13.53
N SER A 153 1.29 -0.44 -12.28
CA SER A 153 2.71 -0.43 -11.93
C SER A 153 3.08 -1.74 -11.23
N VAL A 154 4.14 -2.40 -11.67
CA VAL A 154 4.65 -3.63 -11.03
C VAL A 154 6.11 -3.42 -10.65
N GLU A 155 6.41 -3.55 -9.35
CA GLU A 155 7.79 -3.55 -8.89
C GLU A 155 8.52 -4.83 -9.34
N THR A 156 9.78 -4.70 -9.75
CA THR A 156 10.59 -5.81 -10.25
C THR A 156 12.02 -5.70 -9.77
N SER A 157 12.73 -6.84 -9.78
CA SER A 157 14.18 -6.90 -9.63
C SER A 157 14.81 -7.20 -10.98
N PRO A 158 15.95 -6.58 -11.35
CA PRO A 158 16.66 -6.91 -12.58
C PRO A 158 16.97 -8.41 -12.73
N ALA A 159 17.18 -9.14 -11.62
CA ALA A 159 17.47 -10.57 -11.64
C ALA A 159 16.26 -11.43 -12.05
N THR A 160 15.04 -10.94 -11.81
CA THR A 160 13.80 -11.67 -12.10
C THR A 160 12.96 -11.02 -13.20
N ALA A 161 13.51 -10.02 -13.88
CA ALA A 161 12.93 -9.36 -15.05
C ALA A 161 13.13 -10.23 -16.32
N THR A 162 12.64 -11.47 -16.29
CA THR A 162 12.75 -12.44 -17.38
C THR A 162 11.58 -12.31 -18.35
N ALA A 163 11.78 -12.72 -19.62
CA ALA A 163 10.79 -12.53 -20.68
C ALA A 163 9.42 -13.17 -20.39
N ASP A 164 9.41 -14.31 -19.72
CA ASP A 164 8.20 -15.02 -19.30
C ASP A 164 7.40 -14.28 -18.22
N ARG A 165 8.05 -13.43 -17.41
CA ARG A 165 7.42 -12.65 -16.34
C ARG A 165 7.02 -11.23 -16.75
N LEU A 166 7.54 -10.75 -17.87
CA LEU A 166 7.28 -9.42 -18.42
C LEU A 166 6.33 -9.41 -19.62
N GLY A 167 5.90 -10.60 -20.05
CA GLY A 167 5.04 -10.82 -21.22
C GLY A 167 3.56 -10.60 -20.96
#